data_AF-A0A7S2GH68-F1
#
_entry.id   AF-A0A7S2GH68-F1
#
_cell.length_a   1.000
_cell.length_b   1.000
_cell.length_c   1.000
_cell.angle_alpha   90.00
_cell.angle_beta   90.00
_cell.angle_gamma   90.00
#
_symmetry.space_group_name_H-M   'P 1'
#
loop_
_entity.id
_entity.type
_entity.pdbx_description
1 polymer ?
#
loop_
_entity_poly.entity_id
_entity_poly.type
_entity_poly.pdbx_seq_one_letter_code
_entity_poly.pdbx_strand_id
1 'polypeptide(L)'
;KVIALFRTYQKQHGEEKLYCLNAMGTAGSGMLSYPNFGGYDKALHRPNIHQLAMLAEEAGVDLRILVLQRPAHELMVSTTKHRKFNSKPTEMAVLGDNAAGLAAQLQLIDPRFFLCVDYSSMGNRSIWMSKIGQQIHPYFGTSASDISSKFRSSREKTNESMDEHELYLESMIDVISHVC
;
A
#
# COMPACT_ATOMS: atom_id res chain seq x y z
N LYS A 1 -9.44 -7.89 -11.41
CA LYS A 1 -8.76 -8.82 -12.37
C LYS A 1 -7.79 -9.77 -11.66
N VAL A 2 -6.93 -9.29 -10.74
CA VAL A 2 -6.07 -10.17 -9.89
C VAL A 2 -6.91 -11.16 -9.07
N ILE A 3 -8.01 -10.71 -8.47
CA ILE A 3 -8.96 -11.58 -7.72
C ILE A 3 -9.57 -12.69 -8.59
N ALA A 4 -9.78 -12.46 -9.90
CA ALA A 4 -10.36 -13.46 -10.79
C ALA A 4 -9.35 -14.54 -11.20
N LEU A 5 -8.09 -14.15 -11.46
CA LEU A 5 -6.98 -15.10 -11.64
C LEU A 5 -6.79 -15.97 -10.41
N PHE A 6 -6.92 -15.37 -9.23
CA PHE A 6 -6.78 -16.05 -7.95
C PHE A 6 -7.87 -17.10 -7.68
N ARG A 7 -9.14 -16.78 -7.97
CA ARG A 7 -10.27 -17.74 -7.83
C ARG A 7 -10.14 -18.95 -8.77
N THR A 8 -9.65 -18.74 -10.00
CA THR A 8 -9.41 -19.83 -10.95
C THR A 8 -8.33 -20.78 -10.43
N TYR A 9 -7.26 -20.22 -9.81
CA TYR A 9 -6.17 -20.99 -9.24
C TYR A 9 -6.60 -21.84 -8.02
N GLN A 10 -7.32 -21.26 -7.05
CA GLN A 10 -7.86 -22.01 -5.90
C GLN A 10 -8.71 -23.22 -6.33
N LYS A 11 -9.41 -23.08 -7.46
CA LYS A 11 -10.26 -24.15 -8.01
C LYS A 11 -9.46 -25.27 -8.69
N GLN A 12 -8.22 -25.00 -9.11
CA GLN A 12 -7.37 -25.92 -9.88
C GLN A 12 -6.36 -26.70 -9.03
N HIS A 13 -5.86 -26.13 -7.94
CA HIS A 13 -4.71 -26.69 -7.21
C HIS A 13 -5.01 -27.23 -5.82
N GLY A 14 -6.28 -27.20 -5.39
CA GLY A 14 -6.75 -27.96 -4.25
C GLY A 14 -5.96 -27.77 -2.95
N GLU A 15 -5.46 -26.58 -2.61
CA GLU A 15 -4.80 -26.31 -1.32
C GLU A 15 -4.47 -24.80 -1.12
N GLU A 16 -4.14 -24.42 0.12
CA GLU A 16 -3.81 -23.08 0.67
C GLU A 16 -4.68 -21.89 0.22
N LYS A 17 -5.55 -21.44 1.14
CA LYS A 17 -6.39 -20.27 0.92
C LYS A 17 -5.56 -19.00 1.17
N LEU A 18 -5.06 -18.36 0.12
CA LEU A 18 -4.62 -16.97 0.24
C LEU A 18 -5.84 -16.05 0.43
N TYR A 19 -5.83 -15.31 1.54
CA TYR A 19 -6.82 -14.29 1.85
C TYR A 19 -6.22 -12.92 1.57
N CYS A 20 -6.85 -12.16 0.69
CA CYS A 20 -6.46 -10.77 0.45
C CYS A 20 -7.34 -9.86 1.29
N LEU A 21 -6.79 -9.42 2.42
CA LEU A 21 -7.39 -8.34 3.18
C LEU A 21 -7.19 -7.04 2.41
N ASN A 22 -8.15 -6.13 2.51
CA ASN A 22 -8.05 -4.80 1.95
C ASN A 22 -7.93 -4.70 0.41
N ALA A 23 -8.42 -5.72 -0.31
CA ALA A 23 -8.48 -5.69 -1.76
C ALA A 23 -9.64 -4.80 -2.23
N MET A 24 -9.32 -3.69 -2.90
CA MET A 24 -10.33 -2.85 -3.55
C MET A 24 -11.10 -3.69 -4.59
N GLY A 25 -12.37 -4.02 -4.32
CA GLY A 25 -13.12 -4.89 -5.22
C GLY A 25 -14.54 -5.27 -4.78
N THR A 26 -14.93 -5.04 -3.53
CA THR A 26 -16.31 -5.19 -3.09
C THR A 26 -16.91 -3.84 -2.74
N ALA A 27 -18.18 -3.62 -3.08
CA ALA A 27 -18.88 -2.39 -2.70
C ALA A 27 -18.86 -2.26 -1.18
N GLY A 28 -18.35 -1.12 -0.67
CA GLY A 28 -18.18 -0.90 0.77
C GLY A 28 -16.83 -1.33 1.36
N SER A 29 -15.96 -2.03 0.61
CA SER A 29 -14.58 -2.26 1.07
C SER A 29 -13.71 -1.05 0.72
N GLY A 30 -13.49 -0.17 1.70
CA GLY A 30 -12.47 0.88 1.60
C GLY A 30 -11.06 0.29 1.66
N MET A 31 -10.08 1.01 1.11
CA MET A 31 -8.67 0.70 1.36
C MET A 31 -8.30 1.16 2.78
N LEU A 32 -7.92 0.25 3.68
CA LEU A 32 -7.18 0.54 4.90
C LEU A 32 -5.97 1.38 4.51
N SER A 33 -5.94 2.58 5.04
CA SER A 33 -4.94 3.59 4.76
C SER A 33 -4.40 4.15 6.07
N TYR A 34 -3.30 4.89 5.99
CA TYR A 34 -2.70 5.61 7.10
C TYR A 34 -2.70 7.10 6.76
N PRO A 35 -3.61 7.90 7.33
CA PRO A 35 -4.78 7.51 8.14
C PRO A 35 -5.90 6.86 7.31
N ASN A 36 -6.77 6.12 8.00
CA ASN A 36 -7.95 5.52 7.41
C ASN A 36 -9.16 6.46 7.59
N PHE A 37 -9.93 6.67 6.53
CA PHE A 37 -11.10 7.57 6.51
C PHE A 37 -10.79 9.05 6.82
N GLY A 38 -11.84 9.86 6.97
CA GLY A 38 -11.79 11.27 7.35
C GLY A 38 -12.41 11.49 8.74
N GLY A 39 -12.25 12.68 9.31
CA GLY A 39 -12.82 13.02 10.63
C GLY A 39 -11.87 13.84 11.50
N TYR A 40 -12.36 14.31 12.64
CA TYR A 40 -11.58 15.07 13.62
C TYR A 40 -10.51 14.20 14.30
N ASP A 41 -10.81 12.93 14.51
CA ASP A 41 -9.96 11.92 15.15
C ASP A 41 -9.18 11.07 14.13
N LYS A 42 -9.16 11.48 12.86
CA LYS A 42 -8.49 10.79 11.75
C LYS A 42 -7.03 10.42 12.05
N ALA A 43 -6.31 11.22 12.83
CA ALA A 43 -4.94 10.91 13.25
C ALA A 43 -4.83 9.58 14.02
N LEU A 44 -5.88 9.23 14.76
CA LEU A 44 -5.97 8.02 15.59
C LEU A 44 -6.46 6.80 14.79
N HIS A 45 -7.02 7.01 13.60
CA HIS A 45 -7.59 5.94 12.77
C HIS A 45 -6.52 5.27 11.92
N ARG A 46 -5.63 4.52 12.58
CA ARG A 46 -4.59 3.73 11.90
C ARG A 46 -4.77 2.24 12.18
N PRO A 47 -4.67 1.37 11.17
CA PRO A 47 -4.59 -0.07 11.39
C PRO A 47 -3.45 -0.41 12.36
N ASN A 48 -3.62 -1.46 13.17
CA ASN A 48 -2.55 -2.03 13.98
C ASN A 48 -2.01 -3.28 13.27
N ILE A 49 -1.04 -3.09 12.38
CA ILE A 49 -0.45 -4.18 11.58
C ILE A 49 0.43 -5.11 12.42
N HIS A 50 1.01 -4.61 13.51
CA HIS A 50 1.78 -5.44 14.44
C HIS A 50 0.85 -6.43 15.16
N GLN A 51 -0.26 -5.95 15.70
CA GLN A 51 -1.27 -6.81 16.32
C GLN A 51 -1.86 -7.82 15.32
N LEU A 52 -2.09 -7.40 14.06
CA LEU A 52 -2.52 -8.32 13.01
C LEU A 52 -1.49 -9.43 12.75
N ALA A 53 -0.19 -9.09 12.73
CA ALA A 53 0.87 -10.08 12.56
C ALA A 53 0.94 -11.08 13.72
N MET A 54 0.81 -10.60 14.97
CA MET A 54 0.76 -11.47 16.15
C MET A 54 -0.42 -12.45 16.09
N LEU A 55 -1.61 -11.97 15.71
CA LEU A 55 -2.80 -12.82 15.58
C LEU A 55 -2.66 -13.83 14.45
N ALA A 56 -2.03 -13.45 13.33
CA ALA A 56 -1.77 -14.37 12.23
C ALA A 56 -0.78 -15.47 12.64
N GLU A 57 0.29 -15.10 13.36
CA GLU A 57 1.26 -16.05 13.91
C GLU A 57 0.61 -17.03 14.90
N GLU A 58 -0.20 -16.52 15.85
CA GLU A 58 -0.95 -17.35 16.81
C GLU A 58 -1.92 -18.32 16.11
N ALA A 59 -2.53 -17.88 15.01
CA ALA A 59 -3.43 -18.70 14.20
C ALA A 59 -2.70 -19.67 13.25
N GLY A 60 -1.37 -19.64 13.18
CA GLY A 60 -0.58 -20.43 12.22
C GLY A 60 -0.82 -20.04 10.76
N VAL A 61 -1.14 -18.77 10.49
CA VAL A 61 -1.40 -18.22 9.15
C VAL A 61 -0.20 -17.41 8.67
N ASP A 62 0.30 -17.68 7.46
CA ASP A 62 1.33 -16.84 6.83
C ASP A 62 0.74 -15.49 6.42
N LEU A 63 1.22 -14.41 7.03
CA LEU A 63 0.81 -13.04 6.73
C LEU A 63 1.89 -12.32 5.91
N ARG A 64 1.51 -11.84 4.73
CA ARG A 64 2.33 -10.94 3.92
C ARG A 64 1.67 -9.58 3.80
N ILE A 65 2.41 -8.52 4.11
CA ILE A 65 1.92 -7.14 4.14
C ILE A 65 2.48 -6.37 2.94
N LEU A 66 1.60 -5.84 2.10
CA LEU A 66 1.98 -4.96 1.01
C LEU A 66 1.74 -3.50 1.42
N VAL A 67 2.81 -2.74 1.58
CA VAL A 67 2.77 -1.32 1.94
C VAL A 67 2.86 -0.49 0.65
N LEU A 68 1.77 0.18 0.29
CA LEU A 68 1.74 1.05 -0.87
C LEU A 68 2.13 2.47 -0.48
N GLN A 69 3.32 2.88 -0.91
CA GLN A 69 3.84 4.23 -0.68
C GLN A 69 3.36 5.17 -1.79
N ARG A 70 3.08 6.42 -1.45
CA ARG A 70 2.79 7.46 -2.44
C ARG A 70 3.50 8.74 -2.04
N PRO A 71 3.96 9.56 -3.00
CA PRO A 71 4.58 10.84 -2.68
C PRO A 71 3.69 11.71 -1.77
N ALA A 72 4.35 12.38 -0.84
CA ALA A 72 3.76 13.26 0.17
C ALA A 72 2.79 14.26 -0.43
N HIS A 73 3.28 14.95 -1.47
CA HIS A 73 2.54 15.93 -2.23
C HIS A 73 1.25 15.37 -2.83
N GLU A 74 1.36 14.22 -3.51
CA GLU A 74 0.20 13.61 -4.16
C GLU A 74 -0.86 13.24 -3.11
N LEU A 75 -0.45 12.70 -1.95
CA LEU A 75 -1.33 12.43 -0.81
C LEU A 75 -2.05 13.69 -0.35
N MET A 76 -1.31 14.76 -0.08
CA MET A 76 -1.86 16.04 0.35
C MET A 76 -2.85 16.60 -0.68
N VAL A 77 -2.50 16.62 -1.98
CA VAL A 77 -3.40 17.10 -3.04
C VAL A 77 -4.70 16.31 -3.05
N SER A 78 -4.61 14.98 -2.95
CA SER A 78 -5.78 14.13 -2.98
C SER A 78 -6.67 14.30 -1.76
N THR A 79 -6.12 14.48 -0.57
CA THR A 79 -6.93 14.57 0.64
C THR A 79 -7.50 15.97 0.86
N THR A 80 -6.75 17.02 0.52
CA THR A 80 -7.18 18.41 0.71
C THR A 80 -7.99 18.94 -0.48
N LYS A 81 -7.51 18.80 -1.73
CA LYS A 81 -8.19 19.37 -2.92
C LYS A 81 -9.36 18.49 -3.37
N HIS A 82 -9.15 17.18 -3.48
CA HIS A 82 -10.17 16.29 -4.05
C HIS A 82 -11.19 15.80 -3.02
N ARG A 83 -10.74 15.40 -1.82
CA ARG A 83 -11.61 14.84 -0.79
C ARG A 83 -12.06 15.86 0.27
N LYS A 84 -11.40 17.02 0.34
CA LYS A 84 -11.72 18.11 1.27
C LYS A 84 -11.79 17.65 2.73
N PHE A 85 -10.89 16.77 3.15
CA PHE A 85 -10.90 16.19 4.50
C PHE A 85 -10.58 17.22 5.58
N ASN A 86 -9.45 17.94 5.44
CA ASN A 86 -8.98 18.91 6.42
C ASN A 86 -8.30 20.09 5.70
N SER A 87 -7.99 21.15 6.46
CA SER A 87 -7.08 22.20 6.01
C SER A 87 -5.69 21.63 5.71
N LYS A 88 -4.92 22.26 4.81
CA LYS A 88 -3.57 21.79 4.46
C LYS A 88 -2.66 21.62 5.69
N PRO A 89 -2.53 22.59 6.63
CA PRO A 89 -1.64 22.42 7.78
C PRO A 89 -2.06 21.25 8.68
N THR A 90 -3.36 21.09 8.93
CA THR A 90 -3.88 19.98 9.72
C THR A 90 -3.61 18.64 9.04
N GLU A 91 -3.88 18.56 7.74
CA GLU A 91 -3.69 17.32 6.97
C GLU A 91 -2.21 16.92 6.89
N MET A 92 -1.29 17.89 6.77
CA MET A 92 0.14 17.64 6.84
C MET A 92 0.56 17.01 8.18
N ALA A 93 0.12 17.59 9.30
CA ALA A 93 0.41 17.05 10.63
C ALA A 93 -0.15 15.63 10.79
N VAL A 94 -1.38 15.39 10.31
CA VAL A 94 -2.01 14.07 10.32
C VAL A 94 -1.21 13.06 9.48
N LEU A 95 -0.77 13.43 8.28
CA LEU A 95 0.04 12.56 7.42
C LEU A 95 1.39 12.24 8.06
N GLY A 96 2.06 13.23 8.65
CA GLY A 96 3.32 13.04 9.37
C GLY A 96 3.20 12.08 10.55
N ASP A 97 2.19 12.26 11.41
CA ASP A 97 1.95 11.36 12.54
C ASP A 97 1.62 9.93 12.09
N ASN A 98 0.83 9.78 11.03
CA ASN A 98 0.50 8.48 10.48
C ASN A 98 1.69 7.79 9.82
N ALA A 99 2.57 8.55 9.17
CA ALA A 99 3.81 8.03 8.59
C ALA A 99 4.75 7.51 9.68
N ALA A 100 4.95 8.29 10.75
CA ALA A 100 5.74 7.86 11.91
C ALA A 100 5.13 6.62 12.58
N GLY A 101 3.80 6.61 12.76
CA GLY A 101 3.09 5.47 13.33
C GLY A 101 3.19 4.18 12.48
N LEU A 102 3.15 4.30 11.15
CA LEU A 102 3.37 3.16 10.25
C LEU A 102 4.83 2.68 10.33
N ALA A 103 5.80 3.58 10.26
CA ALA A 103 7.22 3.23 10.34
C ALA A 103 7.55 2.50 11.65
N ALA A 104 7.06 3.01 12.79
CA ALA A 104 7.24 2.36 14.09
C ALA A 104 6.65 0.95 14.13
N GLN A 105 5.47 0.74 13.53
CA GLN A 105 4.87 -0.59 13.47
C GLN A 105 5.63 -1.55 12.55
N LEU A 106 6.12 -1.08 11.41
CA LEU A 106 6.91 -1.90 10.48
C LEU A 106 8.26 -2.32 11.08
N GLN A 107 8.89 -1.46 11.90
CA GLN A 107 10.11 -1.81 12.64
C GLN A 107 9.93 -2.98 13.62
N LEU A 108 8.69 -3.27 14.03
CA LEU A 108 8.35 -4.39 14.92
C LEU A 108 8.01 -5.67 14.15
N ILE A 109 8.06 -5.65 12.82
CA ILE A 109 7.75 -6.79 11.95
C ILE A 109 9.03 -7.19 11.22
N ASP A 110 9.31 -8.49 11.12
CA ASP A 110 10.46 -8.97 10.35
C ASP A 110 10.30 -8.55 8.87
N PRO A 111 11.32 -7.89 8.26
CA PRO A 111 11.24 -7.38 6.88
C PRO A 111 10.86 -8.42 5.82
N ARG A 112 11.01 -9.71 6.09
CA ARG A 112 10.57 -10.78 5.17
C ARG A 112 9.06 -10.90 5.03
N PHE A 113 8.28 -10.32 5.96
CA PHE A 113 6.82 -10.38 5.96
C PHE A 113 6.15 -9.14 5.37
N PHE A 114 6.91 -8.12 4.97
CA PHE A 114 6.34 -6.96 4.29
C PHE A 114 7.14 -6.54 3.06
N LEU A 115 6.44 -5.87 2.14
CA LEU A 115 7.03 -5.28 0.94
C LEU A 115 6.52 -3.86 0.76
N CYS A 116 7.43 -2.90 0.67
CA CYS A 116 7.10 -1.54 0.29
C CYS A 116 7.14 -1.38 -1.22
N VAL A 117 6.10 -0.74 -1.77
CA VAL A 117 5.93 -0.54 -3.21
C VAL A 117 5.45 0.87 -3.48
N ASP A 118 6.12 1.56 -4.39
CA ASP A 118 5.62 2.81 -4.92
C ASP A 118 4.30 2.57 -5.67
N TYR A 119 3.24 3.22 -5.21
CA TYR A 119 1.90 3.20 -5.78
C TYR A 119 1.92 3.56 -7.27
N SER A 120 2.80 4.48 -7.68
CA SER A 120 2.92 4.91 -9.07
C SER A 120 3.37 3.76 -9.99
N SER A 121 4.13 2.80 -9.44
CA SER A 121 4.63 1.63 -10.16
C SER A 121 3.56 0.53 -10.36
N MET A 122 2.44 0.57 -9.63
CA MET A 122 1.41 -0.48 -9.72
C MET A 122 0.71 -0.53 -11.08
N GLY A 123 0.77 0.56 -11.87
CA GLY A 123 0.30 0.54 -13.26
C GLY A 123 1.13 -0.37 -14.16
N ASN A 124 2.38 -0.67 -13.78
CA ASN A 124 3.26 -1.54 -14.52
C ASN A 124 3.15 -3.00 -14.03
N ARG A 125 2.31 -3.77 -14.72
CA ARG A 125 2.07 -5.18 -14.39
C ARG A 125 3.33 -6.04 -14.44
N SER A 126 4.33 -5.72 -15.28
CA SER A 126 5.57 -6.49 -15.34
C SER A 126 6.38 -6.36 -14.05
N ILE A 127 6.42 -5.15 -13.47
CA ILE A 127 7.02 -4.90 -12.15
C ILE A 127 6.22 -5.63 -11.07
N TRP A 128 4.89 -5.58 -11.15
CA TRP A 128 4.02 -6.26 -10.18
C TRP A 128 4.24 -7.77 -10.16
N MET A 129 4.21 -8.44 -11.31
CA MET A 129 4.39 -9.89 -11.38
C MET A 129 5.81 -10.33 -10.98
N SER A 130 6.85 -9.57 -11.39
CA SER A 130 8.23 -9.95 -11.12
C SER A 130 8.68 -9.68 -9.69
N LYS A 131 8.27 -8.55 -9.08
CA LYS A 131 8.73 -8.16 -7.73
C LYS A 131 7.74 -8.54 -6.63
N ILE A 132 6.46 -8.24 -6.85
CA ILE A 132 5.44 -8.31 -5.80
C ILE A 132 4.87 -9.72 -5.73
N GLY A 133 4.63 -10.34 -6.89
CA GLY A 133 4.10 -11.68 -6.98
C GLY A 133 4.88 -12.68 -6.13
N GLN A 134 6.19 -12.80 -6.37
CA GLN A 134 7.06 -13.77 -5.70
C GLN A 134 7.08 -13.62 -4.18
N GLN A 135 7.00 -12.38 -3.67
CA GLN A 135 7.00 -12.13 -2.23
C GLN A 135 5.65 -12.38 -1.57
N ILE A 136 4.54 -12.22 -2.30
CA ILE A 136 3.20 -12.46 -1.75
C ILE A 136 2.85 -13.95 -1.76
N HIS A 137 3.28 -14.68 -2.80
CA HIS A 137 2.98 -16.10 -2.91
C HIS A 137 3.97 -16.80 -3.85
N PRO A 138 4.53 -17.98 -3.48
CA PRO A 138 5.51 -18.70 -4.29
C PRO A 138 5.07 -18.94 -5.75
N TYR A 139 3.77 -19.13 -5.98
CA TYR A 139 3.22 -19.42 -7.30
C TYR A 139 3.17 -18.23 -8.27
N PHE A 140 3.28 -16.98 -7.80
CA PHE A 140 3.28 -15.85 -8.73
C PHE A 140 4.63 -15.67 -9.46
N GLY A 141 5.66 -16.44 -9.10
CA GLY A 141 6.99 -16.37 -9.69
C GLY A 141 7.22 -17.15 -10.98
N THR A 142 6.35 -18.11 -11.33
CA THR A 142 6.68 -19.15 -12.31
C THR A 142 6.23 -18.88 -13.75
N SER A 143 5.49 -17.81 -14.06
CA SER A 143 4.94 -17.59 -15.43
C SER A 143 5.01 -16.17 -15.99
N ALA A 144 5.94 -15.32 -15.52
CA ALA A 144 6.06 -13.94 -15.97
C ALA A 144 6.22 -13.76 -17.50
N SER A 145 6.69 -14.80 -18.21
CA SER A 145 6.81 -14.82 -19.68
C SER A 145 5.47 -14.84 -20.44
N ASP A 146 4.36 -15.32 -19.85
CA ASP A 146 3.11 -15.55 -20.58
C ASP A 146 2.17 -14.33 -20.64
N ILE A 147 2.43 -13.29 -19.86
CA ILE A 147 1.45 -12.22 -19.60
C ILE A 147 1.79 -10.90 -20.31
N SER A 148 3.01 -10.73 -20.82
CA SER A 148 3.53 -9.43 -21.29
C SER A 148 3.07 -8.97 -22.69
N SER A 149 2.47 -9.84 -23.51
CA SER A 149 2.28 -9.58 -24.96
C SER A 149 1.13 -8.64 -25.33
N LYS A 150 0.37 -8.09 -24.37
CA LYS A 150 -0.72 -7.15 -24.66
C LYS A 150 -0.65 -5.97 -23.72
N PHE A 151 -0.61 -4.76 -24.31
CA PHE A 151 -0.90 -3.43 -23.77
C PHE A 151 0.28 -2.44 -23.71
N ARG A 152 0.08 -1.30 -24.41
CA ARG A 152 0.79 -0.03 -24.22
C ARG A 152 -0.04 0.89 -23.34
N SER A 153 0.60 1.70 -22.51
CA SER A 153 -0.03 2.80 -21.76
C SER A 153 0.89 4.02 -21.79
N SER A 154 0.30 5.17 -22.13
CA SER A 154 0.93 6.50 -22.07
C SER A 154 0.30 7.31 -20.96
N ARG A 155 1.14 7.95 -20.13
CA ARG A 155 0.81 9.18 -19.40
C ARG A 155 2.10 9.98 -19.15
N GLU A 156 2.10 11.24 -19.56
CA GLU A 156 3.12 12.24 -19.21
C GLU A 156 2.79 12.89 -17.87
N LYS A 157 3.83 13.20 -17.09
CA LYS A 157 3.74 13.98 -15.84
C LYS A 157 3.93 15.46 -16.15
N THR A 158 3.16 16.32 -15.49
CA THR A 158 3.38 17.77 -15.45
C THR A 158 4.20 18.15 -14.22
N ASN A 159 5.23 18.98 -14.40
CA ASN A 159 6.05 19.52 -13.32
C ASN A 159 5.41 20.80 -12.76
N GLU A 160 4.97 20.77 -11.49
CA GLU A 160 4.67 21.97 -10.69
C GLU A 160 5.81 22.17 -9.66
N SER A 161 6.12 23.43 -9.34
CA SER A 161 7.14 23.80 -8.35
C SER A 161 6.62 23.61 -6.91
N MET A 162 7.43 22.97 -6.06
CA MET A 162 7.10 22.67 -4.65
C MET A 162 7.21 23.90 -3.73
N ASP A 163 6.33 23.97 -2.72
CA ASP A 163 6.31 24.96 -1.63
C ASP A 163 7.27 24.55 -0.48
N GLU A 164 7.79 25.51 0.30
CA GLU A 164 8.62 25.28 1.51
C GLU A 164 7.94 24.35 2.53
N HIS A 165 6.62 24.40 2.67
CA HIS A 165 5.89 23.48 3.54
C HIS A 165 5.92 22.02 3.06
N GLU A 166 6.11 21.82 1.76
CA GLU A 166 6.16 20.52 1.11
C GLU A 166 7.52 19.84 1.33
N LEU A 167 8.59 20.64 1.30
CA LEU A 167 9.95 20.21 1.67
C LEU A 167 10.01 19.65 3.10
N TYR A 168 9.30 20.28 4.04
CA TYR A 168 9.20 19.78 5.41
C TYR A 168 8.46 18.42 5.47
N LEU A 169 7.40 18.26 4.69
CA LEU A 169 6.65 17.00 4.63
C LEU A 169 7.48 15.85 4.07
N GLU A 170 8.27 16.11 3.00
CA GLU A 170 9.20 15.12 2.44
C GLU A 170 10.23 14.68 3.50
N SER A 171 10.77 15.62 4.30
CA SER A 171 11.71 15.27 5.39
C SER A 171 11.09 14.38 6.48
N MET A 172 9.78 14.50 6.74
CA MET A 172 9.08 13.61 7.69
C MET A 172 8.76 12.25 7.09
N ILE A 173 8.48 12.18 5.78
CA ILE A 173 8.18 10.93 5.08
C ILE A 173 9.43 10.10 4.81
N ASP A 174 10.60 10.72 4.81
CA ASP A 174 11.88 10.03 4.80
C ASP A 174 12.00 8.98 5.92
N VAL A 175 11.28 9.13 7.04
CA VAL A 175 11.22 8.10 8.10
C VAL A 175 10.71 6.75 7.58
N ILE A 176 9.73 6.74 6.66
CA ILE A 176 9.27 5.50 6.02
C ILE A 176 10.34 4.98 5.05
N SER A 177 11.02 5.87 4.32
CA SER A 177 12.09 5.49 3.38
C SER A 177 13.23 4.72 4.06
N HIS A 178 13.50 4.97 5.35
CA HIS A 178 14.51 4.22 6.11
C HIS A 178 14.06 2.80 6.49
N VAL A 179 12.76 2.50 6.41
CA VAL A 179 12.18 1.19 6.75
C VAL A 179 11.88 0.34 5.50
N CYS A 180 11.80 0.94 4.30
CA CYS A 180 11.20 0.34 3.09
C CYS A 180 12.17 -0.12 1.97
#